data_AF-A0A3D1PKY1-F1
#
_entry.id   AF-A0A3D1PKY1-F1
#
_cell.length_a   1.000
_cell.length_b   1.000
_cell.length_c   1.000
_cell.angle_alpha   90.00
_cell.angle_beta   90.00
_cell.angle_gamma   90.00
#
_symmetry.space_group_name_H-M   'P 1'
#
loop_
_entity.id
_entity.type
_entity.pdbx_description
1 polymer ?
#
loop_
_entity_poly.entity_id
_entity_poly.type
_entity_poly.pdbx_seq_one_letter_code
_entity_poly.pdbx_strand_id
1 'polypeptide(L)' 'MKVQEKAEEMYPGLFKPIMLTKSRYNQHSGKYASIIEVGATGNTLEQCLNSMKYLAKVMNEVVK' A
#
# COMPACT_ATOMS: atom_id res chain seq x y z
N MET A 1 5.60 -8.73 8.70
CA MET A 1 5.25 -7.72 7.66
C MET A 1 4.15 -6.84 8.22
N LYS A 2 4.48 -5.96 9.18
CA LYS A 2 3.49 -5.33 10.06
C LYS A 2 2.42 -4.50 9.33
N VAL A 3 2.80 -3.78 8.27
CA VAL A 3 1.85 -3.02 7.43
C VAL A 3 0.83 -3.94 6.77
N GLN A 4 1.25 -5.07 6.19
CA GLN A 4 0.33 -5.97 5.49
C GLN A 4 -0.61 -6.68 6.47
N GLU A 5 -0.09 -7.14 7.60
CA GLU A 5 -0.90 -7.78 8.66
C GLU A 5 -1.96 -6.80 9.20
N LYS A 6 -1.56 -5.56 9.51
CA LYS A 6 -2.49 -4.53 10.00
C LYS A 6 -3.50 -4.10 8.93
N ALA A 7 -3.08 -4.05 7.66
CA ALA A 7 -3.96 -3.74 6.54
C ALA A 7 -5.07 -4.79 6.40
N GLU A 8 -4.73 -6.08 6.47
CA GLU A 8 -5.70 -7.17 6.39
C GLU A 8 -6.62 -7.22 7.63
N GLU A 9 -6.09 -6.94 8.82
CA GLU A 9 -6.89 -6.84 10.05
C GLU A 9 -7.93 -5.72 9.98
N MET A 10 -7.54 -4.52 9.51
CA MET A 10 -8.42 -3.35 9.45
C MET A 10 -9.36 -3.36 8.25
N TYR A 11 -8.89 -3.90 7.11
CA TYR A 11 -9.58 -3.86 5.82
C TYR A 11 -9.40 -5.19 5.07
N PRO A 12 -10.06 -6.28 5.51
CA PRO A 12 -9.86 -7.61 4.94
C PRO A 12 -10.08 -7.65 3.43
N GLY A 13 -9.12 -8.21 2.69
CA GLY A 13 -9.19 -8.38 1.24
C GLY A 13 -9.06 -7.09 0.41
N LEU A 14 -8.91 -5.92 1.02
CA LEU A 14 -8.76 -4.66 0.29
C LEU A 14 -7.36 -4.50 -0.31
N PHE A 15 -6.33 -4.92 0.42
CA PHE A 15 -4.93 -4.75 0.02
C PHE A 15 -4.36 -6.05 -0.52
N LYS A 16 -3.71 -5.98 -1.69
CA LYS A 16 -2.96 -7.12 -2.22
C LYS A 16 -1.69 -7.36 -1.39
N PRO A 17 -1.17 -8.59 -1.35
CA PRO A 17 0.11 -8.89 -0.73
C PRO A 17 1.25 -8.05 -1.29
N ILE A 18 2.25 -7.75 -0.45
CA ILE A 18 3.46 -7.05 -0.90
C ILE A 18 4.16 -7.90 -1.96
N MET A 19 4.37 -7.31 -3.14
CA MET A 19 5.07 -7.96 -4.24
C MET A 19 6.58 -7.79 -4.07
N LEU A 20 7.29 -8.90 -3.84
CA LEU A 20 8.75 -8.93 -3.85
C LEU A 20 9.24 -9.32 -5.26
N THR A 21 10.07 -8.47 -5.87
CA THR A 21 10.60 -8.69 -7.20
C THR A 21 12.09 -8.39 -7.27
N LYS A 22 12.77 -8.96 -8.27
CA LYS A 22 14.18 -8.65 -8.59
C LYS A 22 14.33 -7.31 -9.33
N SER A 23 13.23 -6.79 -9.87
CA SER A 23 13.21 -5.48 -10.54
C SER A 23 13.50 -4.37 -9.54
N ARG A 24 14.42 -3.49 -9.90
CA ARG A 24 14.75 -2.30 -9.10
C ARG A 24 13.91 -1.13 -9.58
N TYR A 25 13.26 -0.47 -8.64
CA TYR A 25 12.57 0.81 -8.87
C TYR A 25 13.22 1.92 -8.03
N ASN A 26 12.45 2.96 -7.67
CA ASN A 26 12.89 4.14 -6.90
C ASN A 26 13.23 3.88 -5.44
N GLN A 27 13.30 2.62 -4.99
CA GLN A 27 13.72 2.26 -3.63
C GLN A 27 15.16 2.71 -3.32
N HIS A 28 15.96 3.00 -4.34
CA HIS A 28 17.31 3.54 -4.19
C HIS A 28 17.35 5.04 -3.91
N SER A 29 16.25 5.77 -4.16
CA SER A 29 16.19 7.22 -4.00
C SER A 29 16.23 7.67 -2.54
N GLY A 30 16.07 6.76 -1.58
CA GLY A 30 16.21 7.05 -0.16
C GLY A 30 16.15 5.79 0.71
N LYS A 31 16.68 5.88 1.95
CA LYS A 31 16.85 4.76 2.89
C LYS A 31 15.55 3.97 3.19
N TYR A 32 14.39 4.61 3.06
CA TYR A 32 13.08 4.03 3.35
C TYR A 32 12.10 4.18 2.18
N ALA A 33 12.60 4.45 0.97
CA ALA A 33 11.77 4.63 -0.20
C ALA A 33 11.03 3.33 -0.54
N SER A 34 9.70 3.42 -0.63
CA SER A 34 8.79 2.31 -0.94
C SER A 34 7.85 2.71 -2.07
N ILE A 35 7.38 1.74 -2.83
CA ILE A 35 6.46 1.97 -3.95
C ILE A 35 5.11 1.38 -3.60
N ILE A 36 4.07 2.16 -3.93
CA ILE A 36 2.67 1.80 -3.72
C ILE A 36 1.99 1.93 -5.07
N GLU A 37 1.37 0.84 -5.51
CA GLU A 37 0.52 0.81 -6.71
C GLU A 37 -0.95 0.90 -6.27
N VAL A 38 -1.74 1.70 -6.98
CA VAL A 38 -3.12 2.02 -6.60
C VAL A 38 -4.04 1.88 -7.80
N GLY A 39 -4.99 0.95 -7.68
CA GLY A 39 -5.96 0.65 -8.72
C GLY A 39 -5.41 -0.20 -9.87
N ALA A 40 -6.27 -0.47 -10.83
CA ALA A 40 -5.99 -1.15 -12.10
C ALA A 40 -6.94 -0.60 -13.18
N THR A 41 -6.90 -1.15 -14.40
CA THR A 41 -7.75 -0.73 -15.53
C THR A 41 -9.25 -0.66 -15.20
N GLY A 42 -9.73 -1.48 -14.26
CA GLY A 42 -11.14 -1.51 -13.86
C GLY A 42 -11.54 -0.49 -12.79
N ASN A 43 -10.61 0.31 -12.27
CA ASN A 43 -10.90 1.24 -11.17
C ASN A 43 -11.13 2.66 -11.68
N THR A 44 -12.07 3.37 -11.05
CA THR A 44 -12.21 4.81 -11.24
C THR A 44 -11.17 5.57 -10.40
N LEU A 45 -10.83 6.79 -10.82
CA LEU A 45 -9.94 7.66 -10.04
C LEU A 45 -10.46 7.89 -8.62
N GLU A 46 -11.78 8.05 -8.46
CA GLU A 46 -12.41 8.24 -7.16
C GLU A 46 -12.20 7.04 -6.24
N GLN A 47 -12.33 5.81 -6.75
CA GLN A 47 -12.04 4.60 -5.99
C GLN A 47 -10.57 4.56 -5.53
N CYS A 48 -9.64 4.92 -6.42
CA CYS A 48 -8.21 5.00 -6.09
C CYS A 48 -7.95 6.02 -4.97
N LEU A 49 -8.50 7.24 -5.10
CA LEU A 49 -8.34 8.29 -4.10
C LEU A 49 -8.98 7.93 -2.75
N ASN A 50 -10.16 7.30 -2.77
CA ASN A 50 -10.81 6.81 -1.57
C ASN A 50 -10.00 5.70 -0.90
N SER A 51 -9.38 4.80 -1.67
CA SER A 51 -8.55 3.71 -1.12
C SER A 51 -7.35 4.25 -0.31
N MET A 52 -6.78 5.38 -0.72
CA MET A 52 -5.65 6.02 -0.03
C MET A 52 -5.99 6.50 1.37
N LYS A 53 -7.25 6.83 1.65
CA LYS A 53 -7.71 7.17 3.00
C LYS A 53 -7.56 5.99 3.96
N TYR A 54 -7.81 4.77 3.49
CA TYR A 54 -7.65 3.55 4.28
C TYR A 54 -6.17 3.22 4.48
N LEU A 55 -5.36 3.35 3.42
CA LEU A 55 -3.91 3.17 3.54
C LEU A 55 -3.30 4.13 4.57
N ALA A 56 -3.70 5.41 4.56
CA ALA A 56 -3.25 6.39 5.54
C ALA A 56 -3.57 5.97 6.98
N LYS A 57 -4.77 5.41 7.23
CA LYS A 57 -5.17 4.89 8.54
C LYS A 57 -4.30 3.70 8.97
N VAL A 58 -4.04 2.75 8.07
CA VAL A 58 -3.13 1.62 8.35
C VAL A 58 -1.74 2.13 8.72
N MET A 59 -1.20 3.05 7.91
CA MET A 59 0.14 3.62 8.16
C MET A 59 0.19 4.36 9.50
N ASN A 60 -0.85 5.09 9.87
CA ASN A 60 -0.95 5.74 11.18
C ASN A 60 -0.93 4.74 12.35
N GLU A 61 -1.46 3.53 12.18
CA GLU A 61 -1.39 2.51 13.23
C GLU A 61 -0.04 1.80 13.30
N VAL A 62 0.68 1.70 12.18
CA VAL A 62 1.96 0.96 12.12
C VAL A 62 3.19 1.84 12.36
N VAL A 63 3.12 3.13 11.98
CA VAL A 63 4.25 4.08 12.07
C VAL A 63 4.20 4.93 13.36
N LYS A 64 3.34 4.57 14.31
CA LYS A 64 3.39 5.10 15.68
C LYS A 64 4.75 4.87 16.34
#